data_AF-A0A3N4S0S1-F1
#
_entry.id   AF-A0A3N4S0S1-F1
#
_cell.length_a   1.000
_cell.length_b   1.000
_cell.length_c   1.000
_cell.angle_alpha   90.00
_cell.angle_beta   90.00
_cell.angle_gamma   90.00
#
_symmetry.space_group_name_H-M   'P 1'
#
loop_
_entity.id
_entity.type
_entity.pdbx_description
1 polymer ?
#
loop_
_entity_poly.entity_id
_entity_poly.type
_entity_poly.pdbx_seq_one_letter_code
_entity_poly.pdbx_strand_id
1 'polypeptide(L)'
;MGAVTNGVGVQAGRTPGYGGRGAFGRFPELLDEPLFWLGHLCSWARGEVVEEMLFGADYEAAEEFHRGLSGRAEWPVFTVPVAAGRLHVVHRNAEGDVGTDYLLHHPDWDRAELLARDDGHFMGPGLSWPELTAAADNGLPGGSTVDADSRLLLLLPACGDTAVPAEAAGRLAAALRARTAVEEPERLAAALLEGQGPRGPVSWSVVGDGPRISDGRYSFRNPANPFALSADRLVRVAAALAP
;
A
#
# COMPACT_ATOMS: atom_id res chain seq x y z
N MET A 1 14.54 -44.22 7.76
CA MET A 1 14.02 -43.53 6.56
C MET A 1 12.52 -43.42 6.70
N GLY A 2 12.03 -42.21 6.99
CA GLY A 2 10.60 -41.90 7.05
C GLY A 2 10.47 -40.43 6.71
N ALA A 3 10.38 -40.13 5.41
CA ALA A 3 10.17 -38.77 4.94
C ALA A 3 8.70 -38.41 5.19
N VAL A 4 8.48 -37.51 6.14
CA VAL A 4 7.20 -36.86 6.38
C VAL A 4 7.06 -35.74 5.36
N THR A 5 6.25 -35.96 4.33
CA THR A 5 5.68 -34.91 3.48
C THR A 5 4.27 -34.64 3.95
N ASN A 6 3.96 -33.38 4.31
CA ASN A 6 2.65 -32.70 4.27
C ASN A 6 2.84 -31.36 4.99
N GLY A 7 2.79 -30.21 4.32
CA GLY A 7 1.57 -29.47 3.91
C GLY A 7 1.63 -28.13 4.65
N VAL A 8 1.42 -26.95 4.08
CA VAL A 8 0.32 -26.49 3.22
C VAL A 8 0.86 -25.37 2.33
N GLY A 9 0.84 -25.57 1.02
CA GLY A 9 0.97 -24.46 0.08
C GLY A 9 -0.27 -23.58 0.18
N VAL A 10 -0.09 -22.33 0.61
CA VAL A 10 -1.11 -21.27 0.45
C VAL A 10 -1.49 -21.25 -1.03
N GLN A 11 -2.75 -21.54 -1.35
CA GLN A 11 -3.20 -21.53 -2.74
C GLN A 11 -2.86 -20.19 -3.38
N ALA A 12 -1.96 -20.24 -4.36
CA ALA A 12 -1.78 -19.16 -5.32
C ALA A 12 -3.09 -19.07 -6.12
N GLY A 13 -3.78 -17.94 -6.04
CA GLY A 13 -4.86 -17.67 -6.98
C GLY A 13 -5.85 -16.60 -6.56
N ARG A 14 -6.23 -16.49 -5.28
CA ARG A 14 -7.22 -15.50 -4.82
C ARG A 14 -7.05 -15.15 -3.34
N THR A 15 -7.19 -13.88 -3.01
CA THR A 15 -7.45 -13.46 -1.63
C THR A 15 -8.93 -13.75 -1.30
N PRO A 16 -9.26 -14.48 -0.22
CA PRO A 16 -10.64 -14.82 0.12
C PRO A 16 -11.56 -13.60 0.12
N GLY A 17 -12.74 -13.73 -0.49
CA GLY A 17 -13.75 -12.66 -0.58
C GLY A 17 -13.38 -11.45 -1.45
N TYR A 18 -12.22 -11.46 -2.13
CA TYR A 18 -11.87 -10.41 -3.08
C TYR A 18 -12.39 -10.74 -4.49
N GLY A 19 -13.25 -9.86 -5.01
CA GLY A 19 -13.95 -10.03 -6.29
C GLY A 19 -13.14 -9.65 -7.53
N GLY A 20 -11.82 -9.48 -7.41
CA GLY A 20 -10.93 -9.17 -8.53
C GLY A 20 -11.07 -10.18 -9.67
N ARG A 21 -11.19 -9.69 -10.90
CA ARG A 21 -11.39 -10.52 -12.09
C ARG A 21 -10.09 -11.14 -12.63
N GLY A 22 -8.93 -10.57 -12.29
CA GLY A 22 -7.63 -11.05 -12.72
C GLY A 22 -7.07 -12.18 -11.85
N ALA A 23 -6.27 -13.05 -12.47
CA ALA A 23 -5.44 -14.00 -11.73
C ALA A 23 -4.29 -13.25 -11.06
N PHE A 24 -3.95 -13.61 -9.82
CA PHE A 24 -2.84 -13.00 -9.10
C PHE A 24 -1.50 -13.59 -9.54
N GLY A 25 -0.56 -12.73 -9.90
CA GLY A 25 0.83 -13.08 -10.21
C GLY A 25 1.79 -12.58 -9.14
N ARG A 26 2.83 -13.36 -8.85
CA ARG A 26 3.92 -12.96 -7.95
C ARG A 26 5.12 -12.52 -8.77
N PHE A 27 5.49 -11.26 -8.62
CA PHE A 27 6.59 -10.66 -9.38
C PHE A 27 7.52 -9.84 -8.45
N PRO A 28 8.14 -10.48 -7.44
CA PRO A 28 8.99 -9.77 -6.48
C PRO A 28 10.13 -8.99 -7.15
N GLU A 29 10.58 -9.43 -8.33
CA GLU A 29 11.60 -8.74 -9.15
C GLU A 29 11.20 -7.32 -9.56
N LEU A 30 9.90 -6.99 -9.62
CA LEU A 30 9.45 -5.62 -9.90
C LEU A 30 9.84 -4.64 -8.79
N LEU A 31 10.07 -5.12 -7.56
CA LEU A 31 10.48 -4.27 -6.44
C LEU A 31 11.95 -3.83 -6.53
N ASP A 32 12.74 -4.50 -7.38
CA ASP A 32 14.12 -4.11 -7.65
C ASP A 32 14.23 -3.12 -8.82
N GLU A 33 13.11 -2.83 -9.50
CA GLU A 33 13.11 -2.00 -10.70
C GLU A 33 12.73 -0.54 -10.39
N PRO A 34 13.63 0.44 -10.58
CA PRO A 34 13.36 1.84 -10.22
C PRO A 34 12.09 2.42 -10.87
N LEU A 35 11.82 2.07 -12.12
CA LEU A 35 10.66 2.55 -12.87
C LEU A 35 9.32 2.05 -12.29
N PHE A 36 9.31 0.90 -11.60
CA PHE A 36 8.12 0.43 -10.90
C PHE A 36 7.68 1.44 -9.84
N TRP A 37 8.63 1.94 -9.04
CA TRP A 37 8.36 2.86 -7.95
C TRP A 37 7.83 4.21 -8.45
N LEU A 38 8.30 4.69 -9.61
CA LEU A 38 7.83 5.95 -10.18
C LEU A 38 6.33 5.92 -10.47
N GLY A 39 5.84 4.90 -11.18
CA GLY A 39 4.39 4.79 -11.40
C GLY A 39 3.60 4.35 -10.17
N HIS A 40 4.16 3.57 -9.25
CA HIS A 40 3.50 3.24 -7.98
C HIS A 40 3.24 4.48 -7.10
N LEU A 41 4.15 5.45 -7.12
CA LEU A 41 4.05 6.69 -6.34
C LEU A 41 3.38 7.85 -7.11
N CYS A 42 3.06 7.67 -8.39
CA CYS A 42 2.54 8.73 -9.27
C CYS A 42 1.27 9.40 -8.73
N SER A 43 0.30 8.62 -8.26
CA SER A 43 -0.94 9.16 -7.67
C SER A 43 -0.70 10.05 -6.45
N TRP A 44 0.42 9.82 -5.77
CA TRP A 44 0.84 10.51 -4.56
C TRP A 44 1.65 11.78 -4.85
N ALA A 45 2.34 11.83 -5.99
CA ALA A 45 3.03 13.02 -6.49
C ALA A 45 2.02 14.01 -7.10
N ARG A 46 1.44 14.87 -6.26
CA ARG A 46 0.41 15.80 -6.71
C ARG A 46 0.96 17.10 -7.27
N GLY A 47 0.61 17.37 -8.52
CA GLY A 47 0.83 18.64 -9.19
C GLY A 47 2.14 18.64 -9.97
N GLU A 48 2.17 19.44 -11.02
CA GLU A 48 3.24 19.42 -12.05
C GLU A 48 4.65 19.48 -11.46
N VAL A 49 4.86 20.30 -10.43
CA VAL A 49 6.18 20.43 -9.78
C VAL A 49 6.61 19.15 -9.05
N VAL A 50 5.69 18.43 -8.41
CA VAL A 50 6.00 17.20 -7.68
C VAL A 50 6.11 16.02 -8.64
N GLU A 51 5.29 16.00 -9.69
CA GLU A 51 5.39 15.03 -10.78
C GLU A 51 6.73 15.16 -11.51
N GLU A 52 7.17 16.37 -11.83
CA GLU A 52 8.50 16.62 -12.41
C GLU A 52 9.64 16.16 -11.49
N MET A 53 9.51 16.34 -10.16
CA MET A 53 10.50 15.80 -9.21
C MET A 53 10.52 14.27 -9.16
N LEU A 54 9.37 13.63 -9.35
CA LEU A 54 9.26 12.17 -9.31
C LEU A 54 9.81 11.54 -10.59
N PHE A 55 9.43 12.07 -11.75
CA PHE A 55 9.78 11.48 -13.04
C PHE A 55 11.05 12.07 -13.65
N GLY A 56 11.21 13.38 -13.62
CA GLY A 56 12.30 14.09 -14.29
C GLY A 56 12.50 13.60 -15.74
N ALA A 57 13.75 13.27 -16.07
CA ALA A 57 14.10 12.74 -17.39
C ALA A 57 13.54 11.33 -17.68
N ASP A 58 13.06 10.59 -16.66
CA ASP A 58 12.60 9.21 -16.77
C ASP A 58 11.09 9.10 -17.06
N TYR A 59 10.39 10.21 -17.31
CA TYR A 59 8.93 10.22 -17.55
C TYR A 59 8.50 9.22 -18.63
N GLU A 60 9.10 9.29 -19.82
CA GLU A 60 8.74 8.41 -20.95
C GLU A 60 9.06 6.94 -20.65
N ALA A 61 10.19 6.67 -19.98
CA ALA A 61 10.60 5.32 -19.61
C ALA A 61 9.65 4.71 -18.57
N ALA A 62 9.22 5.50 -17.58
CA ALA A 62 8.24 5.09 -16.59
C ALA A 62 6.88 4.82 -17.25
N GLU A 63 6.40 5.68 -18.16
CA GLU A 63 5.16 5.47 -18.89
C GLU A 63 5.20 4.17 -19.71
N GLU A 64 6.28 3.93 -20.45
CA GLU A 64 6.45 2.71 -21.23
C GLU A 64 6.46 1.46 -20.34
N PHE A 65 7.20 1.51 -19.21
CA PHE A 65 7.26 0.43 -18.24
C PHE A 65 5.86 0.10 -17.68
N HIS A 66 5.11 1.10 -17.21
CA HIS A 66 3.79 0.90 -16.62
C HIS A 66 2.73 0.49 -17.64
N ARG A 67 2.86 0.94 -18.89
CA ARG A 67 2.05 0.43 -20.01
C ARG A 67 2.32 -1.06 -20.26
N GLY A 68 3.58 -1.49 -20.21
CA GLY A 68 3.96 -2.90 -20.30
C GLY A 68 3.38 -3.74 -19.15
N LEU A 69 3.47 -3.22 -17.91
CA LEU A 69 2.89 -3.85 -16.72
C LEU A 69 1.36 -4.00 -16.83
N SER A 70 0.71 -2.98 -17.39
CA SER A 70 -0.73 -2.95 -17.61
C SER A 70 -1.19 -3.95 -18.67
N GLY A 71 -0.32 -4.33 -19.61
CA GLY A 71 -0.61 -5.34 -20.64
C GLY A 71 -0.55 -6.80 -20.18
N ARG A 72 -0.15 -7.07 -18.92
CA ARG A 72 -0.01 -8.44 -18.40
C ARG A 72 -1.38 -9.06 -18.07
N ALA A 73 -1.54 -10.35 -18.30
CA ALA A 73 -2.78 -11.06 -17.95
C ALA A 73 -2.98 -11.24 -16.43
N GLU A 74 -1.88 -11.32 -15.68
CA GLU A 74 -1.88 -11.50 -14.23
C GLU A 74 -1.72 -10.14 -13.53
N TRP A 75 -2.42 -9.98 -12.42
CA TRP A 75 -2.34 -8.81 -11.55
C TRP A 75 -1.16 -8.97 -10.59
N PRO A 76 -0.15 -8.09 -10.63
CA PRO A 76 0.93 -8.12 -9.65
C PRO A 76 0.40 -7.98 -8.23
N VAL A 77 0.81 -8.88 -7.35
CA VAL A 77 0.47 -8.82 -5.92
C VAL A 77 1.74 -8.82 -5.06
N PHE A 78 1.88 -7.78 -4.25
CA PHE A 78 2.92 -7.69 -3.23
C PHE A 78 2.32 -7.88 -1.85
N THR A 79 3.01 -8.61 -1.00
CA THR A 79 2.52 -8.95 0.33
C THR A 79 3.46 -8.40 1.39
N VAL A 80 2.90 -7.65 2.34
CA VAL A 80 3.60 -7.13 3.52
C VAL A 80 3.01 -7.80 4.76
N PRO A 81 3.80 -8.60 5.50
CA PRO A 81 3.35 -9.11 6.79
C PRO A 81 3.02 -7.96 7.75
N VAL A 82 2.05 -8.19 8.62
CA VAL A 82 1.70 -7.27 9.71
C VAL A 82 1.56 -8.07 11.01
N ALA A 83 1.42 -7.38 12.15
CA ALA A 83 1.40 -7.97 13.48
C ALA A 83 0.50 -9.20 13.57
N ALA A 84 -0.73 -9.11 13.03
CA ALA A 84 -1.57 -10.27 12.82
C ALA A 84 -2.17 -10.26 11.41
N GLY A 85 -1.53 -11.00 10.51
CA GLY A 85 -2.02 -11.22 9.14
C GLY A 85 -1.08 -10.68 8.08
N ARG A 86 -1.67 -10.26 6.95
CA ARG A 86 -0.93 -9.80 5.76
C ARG A 86 -1.70 -8.67 5.07
N LEU A 87 -0.97 -7.64 4.67
CA LEU A 87 -1.42 -6.64 3.70
C LEU A 87 -1.03 -7.09 2.29
N HIS A 88 -1.98 -7.07 1.37
CA HIS A 88 -1.76 -7.33 -0.04
C HIS A 88 -1.97 -6.05 -0.83
N VAL A 89 -0.96 -5.66 -1.62
CA VAL A 89 -0.99 -4.57 -2.58
C VAL A 89 -1.21 -5.20 -3.95
N VAL A 90 -2.39 -5.00 -4.52
CA VAL A 90 -2.85 -5.64 -5.75
C VAL A 90 -2.92 -4.60 -6.86
N HIS A 91 -2.04 -4.71 -7.86
CA HIS A 91 -2.06 -3.87 -9.05
C HIS A 91 -3.04 -4.47 -10.07
N ARG A 92 -4.23 -3.87 -10.16
CA ARG A 92 -5.25 -4.24 -11.15
C ARG A 92 -4.87 -3.61 -12.49
N ASN A 93 -4.92 -4.41 -13.55
CA ASN A 93 -4.56 -3.98 -14.89
C ASN A 93 -5.60 -4.33 -15.97
N ALA A 94 -6.83 -4.63 -15.56
CA ALA A 94 -7.90 -4.84 -16.54
C ALA A 94 -8.33 -3.50 -17.16
N GLU A 95 -8.62 -3.51 -18.46
CA GLU A 95 -9.11 -2.33 -19.17
C GLU A 95 -10.36 -1.75 -18.47
N GLY A 96 -10.32 -0.45 -18.17
CA GLY A 96 -11.38 0.25 -17.44
C GLY A 96 -11.43 0.00 -15.92
N ASP A 97 -10.52 -0.82 -15.37
CA ASP A 97 -10.44 -1.14 -13.93
C ASP A 97 -9.00 -1.12 -13.40
N VAL A 98 -8.17 -0.22 -13.95
CA VAL A 98 -6.77 -0.04 -13.55
C VAL A 98 -6.70 0.67 -12.19
N GLY A 99 -5.81 0.19 -11.32
CA GLY A 99 -5.49 0.84 -10.05
C GLY A 99 -4.96 -0.14 -9.01
N THR A 100 -4.65 0.36 -7.82
CA THR A 100 -4.03 -0.43 -6.75
C THR A 100 -4.98 -0.63 -5.58
N ASP A 101 -5.26 -1.88 -5.22
CA ASP A 101 -6.07 -2.22 -4.03
C ASP A 101 -5.17 -2.62 -2.86
N TYR A 102 -5.51 -2.14 -1.66
CA TYR A 102 -4.82 -2.46 -0.40
C TYR A 102 -5.73 -3.31 0.47
N LEU A 103 -5.42 -4.60 0.59
CA LEU A 103 -6.25 -5.59 1.24
C LEU A 103 -5.58 -6.13 2.51
N LEU A 104 -6.25 -6.06 3.65
CA LEU A 104 -5.81 -6.71 4.88
C LEU A 104 -6.50 -8.07 5.04
N HIS A 105 -5.72 -9.10 5.34
CA HIS A 105 -6.23 -10.44 5.53
C HIS A 105 -5.57 -11.13 6.73
N HIS A 106 -6.39 -11.75 7.58
CA HIS A 106 -5.95 -12.67 8.62
C HIS A 106 -6.34 -14.11 8.24
N PRO A 107 -5.54 -15.15 8.53
CA PRO A 107 -5.86 -16.54 8.20
C PRO A 107 -7.22 -17.02 8.71
N ASP A 108 -7.68 -16.48 9.85
CA ASP A 108 -8.97 -16.83 10.46
C ASP A 108 -10.15 -16.01 9.93
N TRP A 109 -9.94 -15.12 8.95
CA TRP A 109 -11.02 -14.35 8.33
C TRP A 109 -11.56 -15.09 7.10
N ASP A 110 -12.87 -15.04 6.94
CA ASP A 110 -13.59 -15.56 5.78
C ASP A 110 -13.33 -14.73 4.50
N ARG A 111 -12.92 -13.46 4.68
CA ARG A 111 -12.61 -12.52 3.62
C ARG A 111 -11.53 -11.52 4.01
N ALA A 112 -10.87 -10.96 3.00
CA ALA A 112 -10.05 -9.78 3.19
C ALA A 112 -10.87 -8.50 3.28
N GLU A 113 -10.26 -7.53 3.95
CA GLU A 113 -10.76 -6.19 4.19
C GLU A 113 -10.07 -5.21 3.25
N LEU A 114 -10.84 -4.49 2.42
CA LEU A 114 -10.31 -3.41 1.60
C LEU A 114 -10.08 -2.18 2.48
N LEU A 115 -8.81 -1.77 2.61
CA LEU A 115 -8.41 -0.62 3.42
C LEU A 115 -8.28 0.66 2.61
N ALA A 116 -7.80 0.54 1.37
CA ALA A 116 -7.66 1.66 0.45
C ALA A 116 -7.69 1.16 -1.00
N ARG A 117 -8.01 2.08 -1.91
CA ARG A 117 -7.94 1.91 -3.35
C ARG A 117 -7.37 3.18 -3.95
N ASP A 118 -6.32 3.00 -4.72
CA ASP A 118 -5.69 4.05 -5.50
C ASP A 118 -6.07 3.87 -6.98
N ASP A 119 -7.11 4.59 -7.38
CA ASP A 119 -7.65 4.63 -8.74
C ASP A 119 -8.30 6.01 -8.99
N GLY A 120 -8.98 6.17 -10.13
CA GLY A 120 -9.65 7.44 -10.46
C GLY A 120 -10.71 7.91 -9.45
N HIS A 121 -11.20 7.05 -8.56
CA HIS A 121 -12.12 7.43 -7.49
C HIS A 121 -11.44 7.67 -6.15
N PHE A 122 -10.25 7.11 -5.93
CA PHE A 122 -9.48 7.12 -4.69
C PHE A 122 -10.31 6.91 -3.42
N MET A 123 -10.18 5.73 -2.82
CA MET A 123 -10.79 5.38 -1.54
C MET A 123 -9.70 5.22 -0.49
N GLY A 124 -9.74 6.01 0.57
CA GLY A 124 -8.69 6.02 1.59
C GLY A 124 -8.66 7.31 2.40
N PRO A 125 -7.65 7.47 3.27
CA PRO A 125 -6.57 6.51 3.53
C PRO A 125 -7.04 5.31 4.36
N GLY A 126 -6.28 4.21 4.30
CA GLY A 126 -6.51 2.97 5.04
C GLY A 126 -5.58 2.80 6.25
N LEU A 127 -4.43 3.48 6.22
CA LEU A 127 -3.37 3.38 7.23
C LEU A 127 -3.06 4.75 7.82
N SER A 128 -2.83 4.77 9.13
CA SER A 128 -2.15 5.87 9.82
C SER A 128 -0.63 5.70 9.74
N TRP A 129 0.12 6.75 10.06
CA TRP A 129 1.59 6.72 10.01
C TRP A 129 2.21 5.67 10.95
N PRO A 130 1.74 5.50 12.20
CA PRO A 130 2.23 4.43 13.08
C PRO A 130 1.94 3.02 12.54
N GLU A 131 0.79 2.79 11.88
CA GLU A 131 0.47 1.49 11.29
C GLU A 131 1.33 1.23 10.04
N LEU A 132 1.56 2.25 9.21
CA LEU A 132 2.47 2.19 8.06
C LEU A 132 3.90 1.81 8.50
N THR A 133 4.43 2.51 9.50
CA THR A 133 5.81 2.29 9.96
C THR A 133 5.96 0.93 10.65
N ALA A 134 5.00 0.51 11.48
CA ALA A 134 4.99 -0.85 12.04
C ALA A 134 4.92 -1.94 10.95
N ALA A 135 4.13 -1.73 9.90
CA ALA A 135 4.06 -2.64 8.75
C ALA A 135 5.41 -2.69 7.98
N ALA A 136 6.05 -1.54 7.80
CA ALA A 136 7.35 -1.43 7.13
C ALA A 136 8.50 -2.03 7.97
N ASP A 137 8.43 -1.97 9.29
CA ASP A 137 9.52 -2.38 10.18
C ASP A 137 9.43 -3.84 10.63
N ASN A 138 8.25 -4.47 10.64
CA ASN A 138 8.12 -5.82 11.18
C ASN A 138 8.89 -6.85 10.31
N GLY A 139 9.98 -7.42 10.80
CA GLY A 139 10.81 -8.38 10.04
C GLY A 139 10.18 -9.76 9.84
N LEU A 140 8.85 -9.88 9.83
CA LEU A 140 8.15 -11.16 9.79
C LEU A 140 8.36 -11.85 8.42
N PRO A 141 8.48 -13.19 8.39
CA PRO A 141 8.67 -13.92 7.15
C PRO A 141 7.40 -13.99 6.30
N GLY A 142 7.56 -14.30 5.01
CA GLY A 142 6.44 -14.56 4.09
C GLY A 142 5.89 -13.34 3.38
N GLY A 143 6.62 -12.21 3.41
CA GLY A 143 6.39 -11.06 2.54
C GLY A 143 7.00 -11.22 1.15
N SER A 144 6.66 -10.31 0.24
CA SER A 144 7.26 -10.21 -1.10
C SER A 144 8.68 -9.62 -1.08
N THR A 145 9.08 -9.02 0.04
CA THR A 145 10.41 -8.45 0.27
C THR A 145 10.73 -8.51 1.76
N VAL A 146 12.02 -8.53 2.09
CA VAL A 146 12.53 -8.40 3.47
C VAL A 146 12.93 -6.95 3.79
N ASP A 147 13.04 -6.11 2.77
CA ASP A 147 13.50 -4.73 2.89
C ASP A 147 12.41 -3.81 3.46
N ALA A 148 12.77 -2.98 4.42
CA ALA A 148 11.85 -2.05 5.06
C ALA A 148 11.48 -0.88 4.14
N ASP A 149 12.42 -0.43 3.30
CA ASP A 149 12.23 0.70 2.39
C ASP A 149 11.20 0.36 1.30
N SER A 150 11.30 -0.82 0.69
CA SER A 150 10.25 -1.31 -0.23
C SER A 150 8.88 -1.40 0.43
N ARG A 151 8.79 -1.87 1.67
CA ARG A 151 7.50 -2.01 2.36
C ARG A 151 6.90 -0.66 2.69
N LEU A 152 7.73 0.30 3.09
CA LEU A 152 7.32 1.68 3.30
C LEU A 152 6.75 2.28 2.01
N LEU A 153 7.48 2.21 0.89
CA LEU A 153 7.03 2.78 -0.39
C LEU A 153 5.81 2.05 -0.95
N LEU A 154 5.72 0.72 -0.80
CA LEU A 154 4.56 -0.06 -1.24
C LEU A 154 3.27 0.40 -0.54
N LEU A 155 3.34 0.66 0.76
CA LEU A 155 2.16 0.99 1.58
C LEU A 155 1.88 2.49 1.67
N LEU A 156 2.83 3.34 1.28
CA LEU A 156 2.72 4.79 1.36
C LEU A 156 1.43 5.33 0.73
N PRO A 157 0.98 4.89 -0.48
CA PRO A 157 -0.21 5.47 -1.07
C PRO A 157 -1.52 5.20 -0.32
N ALA A 158 -1.55 4.18 0.55
CA ALA A 158 -2.68 3.89 1.43
C ALA A 158 -2.63 4.65 2.76
N CYS A 159 -1.55 5.38 3.03
CA CYS A 159 -1.38 6.19 4.22
C CYS A 159 -2.03 7.57 4.05
N GLY A 160 -2.43 8.15 5.15
CA GLY A 160 -2.74 9.57 5.25
C GLY A 160 -2.87 9.91 6.73
N ASP A 161 -2.15 10.90 7.23
CA ASP A 161 -2.06 11.22 8.65
C ASP A 161 -1.62 12.68 8.84
N THR A 162 -2.28 13.43 9.71
CA THR A 162 -1.85 14.77 10.13
C THR A 162 -0.74 14.72 11.18
N ALA A 163 -0.61 13.60 11.89
CA ALA A 163 0.37 13.38 12.96
C ALA A 163 1.67 12.71 12.44
N VAL A 164 2.17 13.17 11.30
CA VAL A 164 3.46 12.71 10.75
C VAL A 164 4.60 13.22 11.64
N PRO A 165 5.50 12.34 12.13
CA PRO A 165 6.60 12.73 12.99
C PRO A 165 7.73 13.42 12.19
N ALA A 166 8.57 14.20 12.87
CA ALA A 166 9.56 15.06 12.22
C ALA A 166 10.60 14.28 11.39
N GLU A 167 10.91 13.05 11.78
CA GLU A 167 11.86 12.16 11.12
C GLU A 167 11.30 11.49 9.84
N ALA A 168 9.99 11.59 9.60
CA ALA A 168 9.33 10.94 8.47
C ALA A 168 9.93 11.32 7.11
N ALA A 169 10.25 12.61 6.92
CA ALA A 169 10.83 13.10 5.67
C ALA A 169 12.21 12.47 5.41
N GLY A 170 13.06 12.39 6.43
CA GLY A 170 14.37 11.75 6.32
C GLY A 170 14.26 10.25 6.01
N ARG A 171 13.31 9.56 6.65
CA ARG A 171 13.04 8.14 6.41
C ARG A 171 12.53 7.90 4.98
N LEU A 172 11.56 8.68 4.52
CA LEU A 172 11.03 8.55 3.16
C LEU A 172 12.10 8.89 2.11
N ALA A 173 12.94 9.91 2.35
CA ALA A 173 14.05 10.24 1.46
C ALA A 173 15.07 9.10 1.37
N ALA A 174 15.37 8.40 2.48
CA ALA A 174 16.23 7.23 2.46
C ALA A 174 15.66 6.10 1.59
N ALA A 175 14.37 5.80 1.75
CA ALA A 175 13.70 4.77 0.96
C ALA A 175 13.64 5.12 -0.54
N LEU A 176 13.34 6.39 -0.88
CA LEU A 176 13.38 6.87 -2.26
C LEU A 176 14.78 6.69 -2.84
N ARG A 177 15.83 7.12 -2.14
CA ARG A 177 17.22 7.00 -2.61
C ARG A 177 17.66 5.55 -2.77
N ALA A 178 17.09 4.62 -1.99
CA ALA A 178 17.41 3.19 -2.08
C ALA A 178 16.68 2.48 -3.24
N ARG A 179 15.52 3.00 -3.66
CA ARG A 179 14.60 2.29 -4.57
C ARG A 179 14.33 3.00 -5.89
N THR A 180 14.65 4.27 -6.01
CA THR A 180 14.43 5.07 -7.22
C THR A 180 15.73 5.72 -7.71
N ALA A 181 15.66 6.31 -8.90
CA ALA A 181 16.73 7.14 -9.45
C ALA A 181 16.46 8.65 -9.31
N VAL A 182 15.52 9.05 -8.43
CA VAL A 182 15.13 10.46 -8.24
C VAL A 182 16.33 11.30 -7.79
N GLU A 183 16.53 12.45 -8.43
CA GLU A 183 17.69 13.33 -8.21
C GLU A 183 17.66 14.03 -6.83
N GLU A 184 16.48 14.51 -6.39
CA GLU A 184 16.30 15.26 -5.13
C GLU A 184 15.35 14.51 -4.16
N PRO A 185 15.74 13.34 -3.61
CA PRO A 185 14.83 12.50 -2.82
C PRO A 185 14.36 13.17 -1.52
N GLU A 186 15.14 14.06 -0.91
CA GLU A 186 14.74 14.84 0.28
C GLU A 186 13.62 15.81 -0.04
N ARG A 187 13.73 16.51 -1.16
CA ARG A 187 12.73 17.50 -1.58
C ARG A 187 11.44 16.82 -2.01
N LEU A 188 11.55 15.72 -2.76
CA LEU A 188 10.41 14.89 -3.12
C LEU A 188 9.73 14.32 -1.87
N ALA A 189 10.48 13.77 -0.91
CA ALA A 189 9.93 13.23 0.33
C ALA A 189 9.13 14.29 1.12
N ALA A 190 9.66 15.50 1.24
CA ALA A 190 8.96 16.60 1.91
C ALA A 190 7.65 16.96 1.19
N ALA A 191 7.68 17.08 -0.14
CA ALA A 191 6.50 17.40 -0.94
C ALA A 191 5.42 16.30 -0.88
N LEU A 192 5.84 15.02 -0.93
CA LEU A 192 4.94 13.88 -0.80
C LEU A 192 4.25 13.84 0.57
N LEU A 193 4.97 14.13 1.66
CA LEU A 193 4.40 14.16 3.02
C LEU A 193 3.51 15.36 3.29
N GLU A 194 3.77 16.50 2.64
CA GLU A 194 2.88 17.67 2.70
C GLU A 194 1.57 17.40 1.94
N GLY A 195 1.66 16.79 0.75
CA GLY A 195 0.52 16.53 -0.12
C GLY A 195 -0.30 15.30 0.23
N GLN A 196 0.33 14.20 0.64
CA GLN A 196 -0.26 12.88 0.95
C GLN A 196 -1.30 12.39 -0.07
N GLY A 197 -1.00 12.61 -1.35
CA GLY A 197 -1.83 12.17 -2.47
C GLY A 197 -3.20 12.86 -2.58
N PRO A 198 -4.17 12.23 -3.29
CA PRO A 198 -5.41 12.90 -3.74
C PRO A 198 -6.35 13.39 -2.63
N ARG A 199 -6.22 12.87 -1.41
CA ARG A 199 -7.12 13.22 -0.28
C ARG A 199 -6.45 14.09 0.77
N GLY A 200 -5.14 14.29 0.68
CA GLY A 200 -4.40 15.02 1.70
C GLY A 200 -4.31 14.26 3.03
N PRO A 201 -3.66 14.89 4.03
CA PRO A 201 -3.56 14.35 5.38
C PRO A 201 -4.95 14.29 6.04
N VAL A 202 -5.16 13.27 6.87
CA VAL A 202 -6.38 13.09 7.67
C VAL A 202 -6.04 12.93 9.14
N SER A 203 -6.96 13.26 10.03
CA SER A 203 -6.74 13.03 11.46
C SER A 203 -7.24 11.65 11.87
N TRP A 204 -6.51 11.03 12.79
CA TRP A 204 -6.91 9.78 13.40
C TRP A 204 -7.29 10.00 14.86
N SER A 205 -8.41 9.43 15.27
CA SER A 205 -8.87 9.44 16.66
C SER A 205 -9.00 8.01 17.18
N VAL A 206 -8.78 7.85 18.48
CA VAL A 206 -9.02 6.60 19.20
C VAL A 206 -10.08 6.89 20.25
N VAL A 207 -11.16 6.11 20.25
CA VAL A 207 -12.24 6.24 21.24
C VAL A 207 -12.04 5.18 22.32
N GLY A 208 -11.48 5.57 23.47
CA GLY A 208 -11.12 4.64 24.55
C GLY A 208 -9.99 3.68 24.14
N ASP A 209 -10.17 2.39 24.39
CA ASP A 209 -9.30 1.32 23.85
C ASP A 209 -9.81 0.78 22.49
N GLY A 210 -10.66 1.56 21.82
CA GLY A 210 -11.32 1.18 20.58
C GLY A 210 -10.42 1.28 19.34
N PRO A 211 -10.97 0.96 18.15
CA PRO A 211 -10.23 1.04 16.91
C PRO A 211 -9.87 2.50 16.59
N ARG A 212 -8.74 2.68 15.90
CA ARG A 212 -8.37 3.96 15.31
C ARG A 212 -9.32 4.29 14.15
N ILE A 213 -9.93 5.47 14.22
CA ILE A 213 -10.94 6.00 13.30
C ILE A 213 -10.33 7.17 12.53
N SER A 214 -10.44 7.15 11.20
CA SER A 214 -10.03 8.27 10.34
C SER A 214 -11.20 9.25 10.16
N ASP A 215 -10.92 10.55 10.13
CA ASP A 215 -11.91 11.57 9.75
C ASP A 215 -12.02 11.79 8.22
N GLY A 216 -11.17 11.12 7.43
CA GLY A 216 -11.16 11.18 5.97
C GLY A 216 -12.50 10.80 5.33
N ARG A 217 -12.99 11.63 4.41
CA ARG A 217 -14.30 11.50 3.73
C ARG A 217 -14.43 10.28 2.81
N TYR A 218 -13.31 9.66 2.46
CA TYR A 218 -13.25 8.50 1.56
C TYR A 218 -12.64 7.27 2.23
N SER A 219 -12.33 7.35 3.53
CA SER A 219 -11.77 6.24 4.26
C SER A 219 -12.85 5.23 4.62
N PHE A 220 -12.55 3.94 4.41
CA PHE A 220 -13.35 2.84 4.96
C PHE A 220 -13.33 2.80 6.50
N ARG A 221 -12.38 3.53 7.12
CA ARG A 221 -12.21 3.63 8.57
C ARG A 221 -12.90 4.83 9.20
N ASN A 222 -13.72 5.55 8.44
CA ASN A 222 -14.57 6.62 8.96
C ASN A 222 -16.03 6.11 9.06
N PRO A 223 -16.56 5.89 10.28
CA PRO A 223 -17.91 5.35 10.48
C PRO A 223 -19.03 6.30 10.01
N ALA A 224 -18.73 7.57 9.72
CA ALA A 224 -19.71 8.49 9.14
C ALA A 224 -19.98 8.21 7.65
N ASN A 225 -19.14 7.41 6.98
CA ASN A 225 -19.29 7.12 5.55
C ASN A 225 -20.30 5.99 5.30
N PRO A 226 -21.11 6.06 4.23
CA PRO A 226 -22.09 5.03 3.90
C PRO A 226 -21.47 3.69 3.49
N PHE A 227 -20.18 3.67 3.17
CA PHE A 227 -19.39 2.49 2.78
C PHE A 227 -18.38 2.08 3.87
N ALA A 228 -18.50 2.63 5.08
CA ALA A 228 -17.58 2.33 6.17
C ALA A 228 -17.58 0.84 6.53
N LEU A 229 -16.45 0.37 7.07
CA LEU A 229 -16.40 -0.90 7.76
C LEU A 229 -17.36 -0.88 8.95
N SER A 230 -18.03 -2.01 9.21
CA SER A 230 -18.80 -2.17 10.43
C SER A 230 -17.90 -2.10 11.67
N ALA A 231 -18.46 -1.79 12.83
CA ALA A 231 -17.71 -1.68 14.08
C ALA A 231 -16.84 -2.91 14.37
N ASP A 232 -17.39 -4.12 14.22
CA ASP A 232 -16.65 -5.37 14.43
C ASP A 232 -15.47 -5.51 13.45
N ARG A 233 -15.65 -5.08 12.19
CA ARG A 233 -14.59 -5.11 11.18
C ARG A 233 -13.51 -4.09 11.49
N LEU A 234 -13.87 -2.89 11.95
CA LEU A 234 -12.91 -1.88 12.41
C LEU A 234 -12.04 -2.39 13.56
N VAL A 235 -12.65 -3.04 14.55
CA VAL A 235 -11.91 -3.64 15.69
C VAL A 235 -10.91 -4.68 15.19
N ARG A 236 -11.33 -5.58 14.30
CA ARG A 236 -10.45 -6.61 13.72
C ARG A 236 -9.31 -6.02 12.90
N VAL A 237 -9.58 -5.00 12.08
CA VAL A 237 -8.56 -4.28 11.31
C VAL A 237 -7.56 -3.60 12.25
N ALA A 238 -8.03 -2.90 13.28
CA ALA A 238 -7.16 -2.22 14.23
C ALA A 238 -6.27 -3.20 15.01
N ALA A 239 -6.81 -4.34 15.43
CA ALA A 239 -6.04 -5.39 16.11
C ALA A 239 -4.97 -6.01 15.20
N ALA A 240 -5.28 -6.21 13.91
CA ALA A 240 -4.35 -6.78 12.94
C ALA A 240 -3.18 -5.86 12.57
N LEU A 241 -3.40 -4.54 12.64
CA LEU A 241 -2.42 -3.49 12.33
C LEU A 241 -1.73 -2.90 13.56
N ALA A 242 -2.09 -3.34 14.78
CA ALA A 242 -1.51 -2.83 16.00
C ALA A 242 0.03 -3.04 15.99
N PRO A 243 0.82 -1.99 16.27
CA PRO A 243 2.28 -2.08 16.35
C PRO A 243 2.79 -3.10 17.38
#